data_AF-I7M287-F1
#
_entry.id   AF-I7M287-F1
#
_cell.length_a   1.000
_cell.length_b   1.000
_cell.length_c   1.000
_cell.angle_alpha   90.00
_cell.angle_beta   90.00
_cell.angle_gamma   90.00
#
_symmetry.space_group_name_H-M   'P 1'
#
loop_
_entity.id
_entity.type
_entity.pdbx_description
1 polymer ?
#
loop_
_entity_poly.entity_id
_entity_poly.type
_entity_poly.pdbx_seq_one_letter_code
_entity_poly.pdbx_strand_id
1 'polypeptide(L)'
;MNQNNLFQSTNYFKLDKTFFMRMLELEKLFHEKEINIQQIGELVGMYARCVEYYDSIKDDSKFYYIDKIQYVLSRKESLEKIFKENGFLQQEEQKTVQKTENKQPKDNMLVSDFIVDFNFGDQKGDDREFRINNIRCSIAGRQLPRESVTRRKLQGEYKMNVDFYEHKGEQEYQVRHIVEETEQKFGQYDEIIKKDLNDQDELLMQRIAKKKAKLNQNKKKQVKKANSFDEIDITQNGQNNTEINLGDQTNMTNNIENNTQTTIKLSKNLEEKNALYPNDKKMTKQEQINELKETFDLSYSKLFTSINQKNNRLSVGLKQQQKIEDTQNVFHKDEIQMKLASSQIVENSQEDQLRDSSAAFYNKQNTEDHLESIFSAHGGRITIRGENPFEESDDDE
;
A
#
# COMPACT_ATOMS: atom_id res chain seq x y z
N MET A 1 -41.41 -42.89 -1.02
CA MET A 1 -41.04 -41.68 -0.26
C MET A 1 -40.09 -40.86 -1.12
N ASN A 2 -40.60 -39.83 -1.78
CA ASN A 2 -39.88 -38.94 -2.68
C ASN A 2 -39.32 -37.76 -1.87
N GLN A 3 -38.00 -37.67 -1.74
CA GLN A 3 -37.30 -36.49 -1.20
C GLN A 3 -36.36 -35.89 -2.27
N ASN A 4 -36.91 -35.52 -3.42
CA ASN A 4 -36.23 -34.71 -4.42
C ASN A 4 -37.23 -33.67 -4.93
N ASN A 5 -37.31 -32.51 -4.26
CA ASN A 5 -37.80 -31.21 -4.79
C ASN A 5 -37.91 -30.18 -3.65
N LEU A 6 -36.79 -29.87 -3.00
CA LEU A 6 -36.72 -28.73 -2.07
C LEU A 6 -35.40 -27.95 -2.23
N PHE A 7 -34.98 -27.71 -3.47
CA PHE A 7 -34.18 -26.52 -3.76
C PHE A 7 -35.14 -25.49 -4.35
N GLN A 8 -35.76 -24.75 -3.44
CA GLN A 8 -36.56 -23.60 -3.77
C GLN A 8 -35.70 -22.65 -4.61
N SER A 9 -36.29 -22.22 -5.72
CA SER A 9 -35.81 -21.21 -6.65
C SER A 9 -35.41 -19.94 -5.90
N THR A 10 -34.13 -19.86 -5.52
CA THR A 10 -33.49 -18.57 -5.29
C THR A 10 -33.62 -17.83 -6.61
N ASN A 11 -34.45 -16.78 -6.65
CA ASN A 11 -34.53 -15.86 -7.78
C ASN A 11 -33.11 -15.38 -8.08
N TYR A 12 -32.45 -16.04 -9.03
CA TYR A 12 -31.10 -15.68 -9.45
C TYR A 12 -31.21 -14.29 -10.05
N PHE A 13 -30.74 -13.30 -9.29
CA PHE A 13 -30.74 -11.91 -9.72
C PHE A 13 -29.85 -11.81 -10.95
N LYS A 14 -30.47 -11.69 -12.12
CA LYS A 14 -29.76 -11.62 -13.39
C LYS A 14 -29.33 -10.17 -13.61
N LEU A 15 -28.03 -9.91 -13.58
CA LEU A 15 -27.47 -8.62 -13.95
C LEU A 15 -27.73 -8.38 -15.44
N ASP A 16 -28.64 -7.46 -15.75
CA ASP A 16 -29.00 -7.11 -17.12
C ASP A 16 -28.19 -5.93 -17.65
N LYS A 17 -28.31 -5.66 -18.95
CA LYS A 17 -27.59 -4.55 -19.58
C LYS A 17 -27.96 -3.20 -18.96
N THR A 18 -29.23 -3.01 -18.61
CA THR A 18 -29.75 -1.79 -18.00
C THR A 18 -29.11 -1.51 -16.63
N PHE A 19 -28.89 -2.55 -15.83
CA PHE A 19 -28.14 -2.48 -14.59
C PHE A 19 -26.72 -1.94 -14.83
N PHE A 20 -25.96 -2.53 -15.76
CA PHE A 20 -24.59 -2.06 -16.01
C PHE A 20 -24.54 -0.65 -16.61
N MET A 21 -25.50 -0.27 -17.45
CA MET A 21 -25.58 1.11 -17.98
C MET A 21 -25.80 2.11 -16.85
N ARG A 22 -26.72 1.81 -15.92
CA ARG A 22 -26.98 2.67 -14.75
C ARG A 22 -25.75 2.77 -13.84
N MET A 23 -25.04 1.66 -13.62
CA MET A 23 -23.81 1.64 -12.84
C MET A 23 -22.73 2.53 -13.49
N LEU A 24 -22.55 2.44 -14.81
CA LEU A 24 -21.58 3.26 -15.55
C LEU A 24 -21.94 4.76 -15.51
N GLU A 25 -23.22 5.12 -15.56
CA GLU A 25 -23.66 6.51 -15.40
C GLU A 25 -23.28 7.06 -14.02
N LEU A 26 -23.51 6.27 -12.96
CA LEU A 26 -23.12 6.64 -11.60
C LEU A 26 -21.60 6.72 -11.43
N GLU A 27 -20.84 5.79 -12.03
CA GLU A 27 -19.37 5.85 -12.05
C GLU A 27 -18.87 7.14 -12.71
N LYS A 28 -19.47 7.54 -13.83
CA LYS A 28 -19.13 8.79 -14.51
C LYS A 28 -19.35 10.00 -13.59
N LEU A 29 -20.53 10.10 -12.98
CA LEU A 29 -20.85 11.17 -12.02
C LEU A 29 -19.93 11.16 -10.79
N PHE A 30 -19.53 9.97 -10.34
CA PHE A 30 -18.56 9.80 -9.26
C PHE A 30 -17.19 10.37 -9.64
N HIS A 31 -16.71 10.09 -10.85
CA HIS A 31 -15.43 10.60 -11.34
C HIS A 31 -15.46 12.13 -11.57
N GLU A 32 -16.60 12.68 -11.96
CA GLU A 32 -16.84 14.12 -12.13
C GLU A 32 -17.03 14.86 -10.77
N LYS A 33 -17.07 14.14 -9.64
CA LYS A 33 -17.25 14.65 -8.26
C LYS A 33 -18.62 15.30 -7.97
N GLU A 34 -19.57 15.19 -8.90
CA GLU A 34 -20.92 15.76 -8.79
C GLU A 34 -21.90 14.84 -8.03
N ILE A 35 -21.45 13.66 -7.60
CA ILE A 35 -22.31 12.61 -7.04
C ILE A 35 -22.89 12.93 -5.65
N ASN A 36 -24.18 12.76 -5.41
CA ASN A 36 -24.79 12.94 -4.08
C ASN A 36 -24.62 11.66 -3.21
N ILE A 37 -24.91 11.74 -1.90
CA ILE A 37 -24.76 10.59 -1.00
C ILE A 37 -25.66 9.41 -1.37
N GLN A 38 -26.86 9.67 -1.90
CA GLN A 38 -27.84 8.66 -2.27
C GLN A 38 -27.32 7.86 -3.46
N GLN A 39 -26.69 8.54 -4.43
CA GLN A 39 -26.03 7.97 -5.59
C GLN A 39 -24.75 7.23 -5.19
N ILE A 40 -24.00 7.69 -4.18
CA ILE A 40 -22.88 6.92 -3.62
C ILE A 40 -23.41 5.61 -3.04
N GLY A 41 -24.47 5.66 -2.23
CA GLY A 41 -25.13 4.47 -1.67
C GLY A 41 -25.68 3.54 -2.76
N GLU A 42 -26.31 4.11 -3.80
CA GLU A 42 -26.80 3.36 -4.96
C GLU A 42 -25.64 2.66 -5.68
N LEU A 43 -24.55 3.36 -5.98
CA LEU A 43 -23.38 2.82 -6.67
C LEU A 43 -22.71 1.70 -5.86
N VAL A 44 -22.49 1.90 -4.56
CA VAL A 44 -21.96 0.87 -3.66
C VAL A 44 -22.89 -0.34 -3.61
N GLY A 45 -24.21 -0.11 -3.52
CA GLY A 45 -25.21 -1.17 -3.55
C GLY A 45 -25.20 -1.97 -4.85
N MET A 46 -24.97 -1.31 -5.99
CA MET A 46 -24.81 -1.99 -7.28
C MET A 46 -23.54 -2.84 -7.32
N TYR A 47 -22.40 -2.33 -6.87
CA TYR A 47 -21.20 -3.16 -6.78
C TYR A 47 -21.37 -4.35 -5.82
N ALA A 48 -22.06 -4.17 -4.69
CA ALA A 48 -22.34 -5.26 -3.76
C ALA A 48 -23.17 -6.38 -4.43
N ARG A 49 -24.17 -6.01 -5.25
CA ARG A 49 -24.92 -6.99 -6.06
C ARG A 49 -24.05 -7.71 -7.09
N CYS A 50 -23.07 -7.03 -7.69
CA CYS A 50 -22.07 -7.69 -8.53
C CYS A 50 -21.27 -8.71 -7.71
N VAL A 51 -20.78 -8.33 -6.52
CA VAL A 51 -20.04 -9.24 -5.63
C VAL A 51 -20.88 -10.47 -5.30
N GLU A 52 -22.13 -10.31 -4.88
CA GLU A 52 -23.05 -11.43 -4.59
C GLU A 52 -23.25 -12.33 -5.81
N TYR A 53 -23.47 -11.75 -7.00
CA TYR A 53 -23.63 -12.50 -8.24
C TYR A 53 -22.37 -13.31 -8.58
N TYR A 54 -21.20 -12.66 -8.63
CA TYR A 54 -19.94 -13.32 -8.99
C TYR A 54 -19.47 -14.31 -7.91
N ASP A 55 -19.78 -14.07 -6.63
CA ASP A 55 -19.52 -15.04 -5.56
C ASP A 55 -20.39 -16.30 -5.71
N SER A 56 -21.67 -16.14 -6.11
CA SER A 56 -22.56 -17.28 -6.34
C SER A 56 -22.10 -18.22 -7.45
N ILE A 57 -21.41 -17.68 -8.46
CA ILE A 57 -20.80 -18.46 -9.56
C ILE A 57 -19.32 -18.78 -9.33
N LYS A 58 -18.78 -18.40 -8.15
CA LYS A 58 -17.37 -18.59 -7.75
C LYS A 58 -16.36 -17.99 -8.73
N ASP A 59 -16.67 -16.81 -9.27
CA ASP A 59 -15.81 -16.07 -10.18
C ASP A 59 -14.99 -15.03 -9.40
N ASP A 60 -13.68 -14.98 -9.68
CA ASP A 60 -12.75 -14.06 -9.02
C ASP A 60 -13.00 -12.58 -9.37
N SER A 61 -13.82 -12.31 -10.39
CA SER A 61 -14.27 -10.95 -10.73
C SER A 61 -14.96 -10.24 -9.55
N LYS A 62 -15.46 -11.00 -8.54
CA LYS A 62 -15.98 -10.41 -7.30
C LYS A 62 -14.95 -9.52 -6.58
N PHE A 63 -13.66 -9.87 -6.63
CA PHE A 63 -12.60 -9.09 -5.98
C PHE A 63 -12.45 -7.70 -6.62
N TYR A 64 -12.58 -7.60 -7.94
CA TYR A 64 -12.60 -6.31 -8.63
C TYR A 64 -13.72 -5.39 -8.11
N TYR A 65 -14.91 -5.93 -7.86
CA TYR A 65 -16.03 -5.13 -7.33
C TYR A 65 -15.87 -4.79 -5.84
N ILE A 66 -15.23 -5.65 -5.05
CA ILE A 66 -14.83 -5.34 -3.67
C ILE A 66 -13.87 -4.14 -3.66
N ASP A 67 -12.84 -4.16 -4.51
CA ASP A 67 -11.89 -3.06 -4.63
C ASP A 67 -12.58 -1.76 -5.06
N LYS A 68 -13.57 -1.84 -5.95
CA LYS A 68 -14.39 -0.69 -6.35
C LYS A 68 -15.20 -0.11 -5.19
N ILE A 69 -15.79 -0.96 -4.35
CA ILE A 69 -16.48 -0.50 -3.13
C ILE A 69 -15.51 0.23 -2.21
N GLN A 70 -14.35 -0.37 -1.94
CA GLN A 70 -13.32 0.24 -1.10
C GLN A 70 -12.88 1.60 -1.65
N TYR A 71 -12.60 1.66 -2.96
CA TYR A 71 -12.20 2.90 -3.64
C TYR A 71 -13.26 4.01 -3.54
N VAL A 72 -14.55 3.67 -3.69
CA VAL A 72 -15.63 4.64 -3.54
C VAL A 72 -15.72 5.16 -2.11
N LEU A 73 -15.58 4.28 -1.11
CA LEU A 73 -15.70 4.64 0.31
C LEU A 73 -14.44 5.32 0.87
N SER A 74 -13.26 5.10 0.29
CA SER A 74 -12.01 5.71 0.75
C SER A 74 -11.77 7.11 0.21
N ARG A 75 -12.54 7.55 -0.80
CA ARG A 75 -12.39 8.90 -1.36
C ARG A 75 -12.85 9.97 -0.38
N LYS A 76 -12.03 11.02 -0.24
CA LYS A 76 -12.31 12.17 0.62
C LYS A 76 -13.66 12.82 0.30
N GLU A 77 -14.00 12.97 -0.98
CA GLU A 77 -15.26 13.59 -1.41
C GLU A 77 -16.49 12.79 -0.97
N SER A 78 -16.38 11.46 -0.99
CA SER A 78 -17.44 10.57 -0.54
C SER A 78 -17.59 10.60 0.97
N LEU A 79 -16.46 10.55 1.69
CA LEU A 79 -16.43 10.69 3.14
C LEU A 79 -17.01 12.02 3.58
N GLU A 80 -16.63 13.14 2.97
CA GLU A 80 -17.16 14.47 3.30
C GLU A 80 -18.69 14.53 3.16
N LYS A 81 -19.25 13.94 2.10
CA LYS A 81 -20.71 13.90 1.90
C LYS A 81 -21.39 13.01 2.94
N ILE A 82 -20.82 11.84 3.25
CA ILE A 82 -21.31 10.92 4.28
C ILE A 82 -21.29 11.57 5.67
N PHE A 83 -20.19 12.23 6.04
CA PHE A 83 -20.06 12.86 7.36
C PHE A 83 -20.90 14.13 7.53
N LYS A 84 -21.10 14.90 6.46
CA LYS A 84 -21.97 16.09 6.48
C LYS A 84 -23.44 15.72 6.70
N GLU A 85 -23.92 14.63 6.09
CA GLU A 85 -25.31 14.20 6.24
C GLU A 85 -25.57 13.49 7.57
N ASN A 86 -24.59 12.74 8.07
CA ASN A 86 -24.69 12.05 9.37
C ASN A 86 -24.49 12.97 10.58
N GLY A 87 -24.38 14.29 10.39
CA GLY A 87 -24.30 15.27 11.47
C GLY A 87 -23.05 15.21 12.36
N PHE A 88 -22.03 14.43 11.97
CA PHE A 88 -20.87 14.15 12.83
C PHE A 88 -19.85 15.30 12.91
N LEU A 89 -19.82 16.20 11.92
CA LEU A 89 -18.82 17.27 11.81
C LEU A 89 -19.25 18.64 12.35
N GLN A 90 -20.49 18.81 12.84
CA GLN A 90 -20.93 20.12 13.36
C GLN A 90 -20.59 20.36 14.84
N GLN A 91 -19.99 19.41 15.56
CA GLN A 91 -19.70 19.59 17.00
C GLN A 91 -18.31 20.12 17.33
N GLU A 92 -17.33 20.10 16.42
CA GLU A 92 -15.97 20.53 16.76
C GLU A 92 -15.67 22.00 16.40
N GLU A 93 -16.36 22.60 15.43
CA GLU A 93 -16.08 24.00 15.02
C GLU A 93 -16.76 25.06 15.91
N GLN A 94 -17.65 24.69 16.84
CA GLN A 94 -18.29 25.65 17.76
C GLN A 94 -17.63 25.79 19.14
N LYS A 95 -16.53 25.07 19.42
CA LYS A 95 -15.84 25.15 20.74
C LYS A 95 -14.61 26.07 20.78
N THR A 96 -14.23 26.70 19.68
CA THR A 96 -13.01 27.55 19.61
C THR A 96 -13.25 29.06 19.56
N VAL A 97 -14.47 29.53 19.85
CA VAL A 97 -14.73 30.97 20.07
C VAL A 97 -15.63 31.17 21.29
N GLN A 98 -15.06 31.00 22.49
CA GLN A 98 -15.53 31.67 23.72
C GLN A 98 -14.56 31.37 24.86
N LYS A 99 -13.49 32.17 24.95
CA LYS A 99 -12.60 32.21 26.10
C LYS A 99 -12.24 33.65 26.45
N THR A 100 -13.15 34.31 27.18
CA THR A 100 -13.04 35.53 28.01
C THR A 100 -14.49 35.93 28.31
N GLU A 101 -15.06 35.97 29.50
CA GLU A 101 -14.57 36.30 30.84
C GLU A 101 -15.45 35.67 31.93
N ASN A 102 -14.82 35.40 33.07
CA ASN A 102 -15.34 35.28 34.43
C ASN A 102 -16.79 35.75 34.71
N LYS A 103 -17.59 34.88 35.32
CA LYS A 103 -18.04 34.99 36.72
C LYS A 103 -18.92 33.80 37.12
N GLN A 104 -18.39 32.97 38.01
CA GLN A 104 -19.19 32.22 38.99
C GLN A 104 -19.69 33.21 40.09
N PRO A 105 -20.72 32.90 40.91
CA PRO A 105 -20.98 31.55 41.42
C PRO A 105 -22.45 31.15 41.73
N LYS A 106 -22.55 29.85 42.06
CA LYS A 106 -23.51 29.18 42.98
C LYS A 106 -24.87 28.71 42.47
N ASP A 107 -25.10 27.44 42.83
CA ASP A 107 -26.35 26.80 43.24
C ASP A 107 -27.54 26.89 42.29
N ASN A 108 -27.76 25.79 41.54
CA ASN A 108 -28.86 24.88 41.86
C ASN A 108 -28.87 23.70 40.89
N MET A 109 -29.11 22.52 41.46
CA MET A 109 -29.73 21.39 40.76
C MET A 109 -30.93 21.87 39.94
N LEU A 110 -30.96 21.54 38.66
CA LEU A 110 -32.17 21.18 37.92
C LEU A 110 -31.75 20.55 36.61
N VAL A 111 -31.77 19.21 36.61
CA VAL A 111 -31.91 18.42 35.39
C VAL A 111 -33.37 18.60 34.94
N SER A 112 -33.55 19.46 33.95
CA SER A 112 -34.76 19.75 33.18
C SER A 112 -34.24 20.14 31.79
N ASP A 113 -34.76 19.73 30.66
CA ASP A 113 -35.77 18.77 30.28
C ASP A 113 -35.44 18.48 28.81
N PHE A 114 -35.24 17.21 28.46
CA PHE A 114 -35.39 16.77 27.07
C PHE A 114 -35.82 15.30 27.08
N ILE A 115 -36.93 15.05 27.76
CA ILE A 115 -37.77 13.90 27.47
C ILE A 115 -38.68 14.35 26.34
N VAL A 116 -38.44 13.79 25.16
CA VAL A 116 -39.37 13.88 24.04
C VAL A 116 -40.66 13.19 24.48
N ASP A 117 -41.72 13.97 24.62
CA ASP A 117 -43.08 13.49 24.85
C ASP A 117 -43.52 12.58 23.70
N PHE A 118 -43.38 11.27 23.90
CA PHE A 118 -44.07 10.27 23.10
C PHE A 118 -45.47 10.10 23.68
N ASN A 119 -46.41 10.80 23.06
CA ASN A 119 -47.84 10.70 23.32
C ASN A 119 -48.31 9.25 23.05
N PHE A 120 -48.48 8.46 24.11
CA PHE A 120 -49.30 7.24 24.07
C PHE A 120 -50.56 7.49 24.89
N GLY A 121 -51.69 7.43 24.18
CA GLY A 121 -53.01 7.74 24.72
C GLY A 121 -53.41 6.85 25.89
N ASP A 122 -54.26 7.42 26.73
CA ASP A 122 -54.94 6.82 27.87
C ASP A 122 -55.40 5.37 27.61
N GLN A 123 -54.73 4.42 28.26
CA GLN A 123 -55.34 3.15 28.65
C GLN A 123 -55.31 3.04 30.17
N LYS A 124 -56.52 3.12 30.74
CA LYS A 124 -56.82 2.96 32.16
C LYS A 124 -56.60 1.51 32.57
N GLY A 125 -55.96 1.26 33.72
CA GLY A 125 -56.14 0.00 34.43
C GLY A 125 -54.95 -0.46 35.27
N ASP A 126 -53.91 -1.01 34.63
CA ASP A 126 -53.07 -2.02 35.30
C ASP A 126 -51.59 -1.63 35.51
N ASP A 127 -51.15 -0.42 35.13
CA ASP A 127 -49.74 -0.04 35.14
C ASP A 127 -49.19 0.51 36.48
N ARG A 128 -50.00 0.60 37.53
CA ARG A 128 -49.54 1.10 38.83
C ARG A 128 -48.64 0.12 39.57
N GLU A 129 -48.90 -1.19 39.48
CA GLU A 129 -48.07 -2.20 40.15
C GLU A 129 -46.72 -2.41 39.45
N PHE A 130 -46.66 -2.24 38.13
CA PHE A 130 -45.40 -2.35 37.38
C PHE A 130 -44.45 -1.17 37.66
N ARG A 131 -44.98 0.05 37.83
CA ARG A 131 -44.18 1.23 38.21
C ARG A 131 -43.65 1.14 39.65
N ILE A 132 -44.42 0.59 40.59
CA ILE A 132 -43.97 0.44 41.98
C ILE A 132 -42.87 -0.63 42.11
N ASN A 133 -42.93 -1.71 41.34
CA ASN A 133 -41.85 -2.73 41.31
C ASN A 133 -40.56 -2.20 40.67
N ASN A 134 -40.63 -1.36 39.63
CA ASN A 134 -39.44 -0.74 39.05
C ASN A 134 -38.74 0.25 40.01
N ILE A 135 -39.51 0.92 40.88
CA ILE A 135 -38.94 1.80 41.92
C ILE A 135 -38.29 0.97 43.05
N ARG A 136 -38.86 -0.19 43.42
CA ARG A 136 -38.22 -1.09 44.42
C ARG A 136 -36.91 -1.70 43.93
N CYS A 137 -36.80 -2.08 42.66
CA CYS A 137 -35.54 -2.58 42.08
C CYS A 137 -34.44 -1.52 42.00
N SER A 138 -34.79 -0.24 41.81
CA SER A 138 -33.81 0.86 41.72
C SER A 138 -33.32 1.36 43.09
N ILE A 139 -34.05 1.10 44.18
CA ILE A 139 -33.62 1.45 45.55
C ILE A 139 -32.73 0.35 46.16
N ALA A 140 -32.96 -0.93 45.84
CA ALA A 140 -32.12 -2.05 46.30
C ALA A 140 -30.71 -2.07 45.67
N GLY A 141 -30.48 -1.33 44.59
CA GLY A 141 -29.20 -1.26 43.87
C GLY A 141 -28.17 -0.25 44.40
N ARG A 142 -28.46 0.51 45.47
CA ARG A 142 -27.52 1.46 46.09
C ARG A 142 -26.67 0.85 47.21
N GLN A 143 -26.29 -0.42 47.10
CA GLN A 143 -25.11 -0.88 47.86
C GLN A 143 -23.89 -0.31 47.15
N LEU A 144 -23.25 0.67 47.78
CA LEU A 144 -21.95 1.17 47.34
C LEU A 144 -21.05 -0.04 47.04
N PRO A 145 -20.49 -0.15 45.82
CA PRO A 145 -19.67 -1.29 45.46
C PRO A 145 -18.57 -1.43 46.49
N ARG A 146 -18.46 -2.62 47.11
CA ARG A 146 -17.39 -2.93 48.07
C ARG A 146 -16.06 -2.54 47.44
N GLU A 147 -15.21 -1.83 48.20
CA GLU A 147 -13.92 -1.30 47.71
C GLU A 147 -13.07 -2.35 46.98
N SER A 148 -13.15 -3.62 47.37
CA SER A 148 -12.47 -4.74 46.72
C SER A 148 -12.91 -4.97 45.26
N VAL A 149 -14.18 -4.73 44.94
CA VAL A 149 -14.73 -4.83 43.56
C VAL A 149 -14.30 -3.62 42.74
N THR A 150 -14.33 -2.42 43.34
CA THR A 150 -13.87 -1.19 42.70
C THR A 150 -12.38 -1.24 42.40
N ARG A 151 -11.56 -1.75 43.33
CA ARG A 151 -10.11 -1.93 43.17
C ARG A 151 -9.78 -2.95 42.08
N ARG A 152 -10.51 -4.07 42.00
CA ARG A 152 -10.33 -5.07 40.94
C ARG A 152 -10.71 -4.52 39.56
N LYS A 153 -11.77 -3.71 39.46
CA LYS A 153 -12.11 -3.00 38.21
C LYS A 153 -11.01 -2.02 37.80
N LEU A 154 -10.55 -1.17 38.73
CA LEU A 154 -9.49 -0.20 38.44
C LEU A 154 -8.20 -0.89 37.98
N GLN A 155 -7.83 -2.01 38.59
CA GLN A 155 -6.65 -2.79 38.21
C GLN A 155 -6.81 -3.44 36.83
N GLY A 156 -8.01 -3.92 36.48
CA GLY A 156 -8.31 -4.43 35.15
C GLY A 156 -8.26 -3.34 34.07
N GLU A 157 -8.80 -2.15 34.35
CA GLU A 157 -8.71 -0.99 33.46
C GLU A 157 -7.27 -0.52 33.25
N TYR A 158 -6.46 -0.50 34.32
CA TYR A 158 -5.05 -0.14 34.22
C TYR A 158 -4.27 -1.15 33.36
N LYS A 159 -4.51 -2.45 33.55
CA LYS A 159 -3.87 -3.50 32.75
C LYS A 159 -4.23 -3.38 31.27
N MET A 160 -5.53 -3.23 30.95
CA MET A 160 -5.97 -3.05 29.57
C MET A 160 -5.36 -1.80 28.91
N ASN A 161 -5.20 -0.71 29.66
CA ASN A 161 -4.54 0.49 29.13
C ASN A 161 -3.05 0.25 28.85
N VAL A 162 -2.34 -0.45 29.74
CA VAL A 162 -0.92 -0.80 29.51
C VAL A 162 -0.77 -1.69 28.27
N ASP A 163 -1.57 -2.76 28.17
CA ASP A 163 -1.57 -3.66 27.02
C ASP A 163 -1.89 -2.90 25.71
N PHE A 164 -2.81 -1.93 25.76
CA PHE A 164 -3.14 -1.08 24.63
C PHE A 164 -1.98 -0.18 24.18
N TYR A 165 -1.24 0.42 25.12
CA TYR A 165 -0.07 1.26 24.80
C TYR A 165 1.12 0.43 24.30
N GLU A 166 1.34 -0.77 24.83
CA GLU A 166 2.38 -1.68 24.33
C GLU A 166 2.10 -2.12 22.89
N HIS A 167 0.87 -2.57 22.60
CA HIS A 167 0.47 -2.93 21.24
C HIS A 167 0.50 -1.75 20.27
N LYS A 168 0.21 -0.53 20.74
CA LYS A 168 0.36 0.67 19.92
C LYS A 168 1.83 0.91 19.53
N GLY A 169 2.76 0.70 20.46
CA GLY A 169 4.21 0.80 20.18
C GLY A 169 4.69 -0.24 19.17
N GLU A 170 4.22 -1.48 19.28
CA GLU A 170 4.51 -2.56 18.33
C GLU A 170 3.96 -2.25 16.92
N GLN A 171 2.73 -1.72 16.84
CA GLN A 171 2.13 -1.32 15.57
C GLN A 171 2.88 -0.16 14.93
N GLU A 172 3.30 0.85 15.70
CA GLU A 172 4.10 1.96 15.20
C GLU A 172 5.45 1.49 14.64
N TYR A 173 6.09 0.51 15.30
CA TYR A 173 7.32 -0.12 14.80
C TYR A 173 7.09 -0.87 13.48
N GLN A 174 6.04 -1.69 13.38
CA GLN A 174 5.71 -2.44 12.17
C GLN A 174 5.40 -1.51 10.98
N VAL A 175 4.61 -0.46 11.21
CA VAL A 175 4.32 0.55 10.18
C VAL A 175 5.59 1.24 9.73
N ARG A 176 6.46 1.65 10.65
CA ARG A 176 7.74 2.27 10.31
C ARG A 176 8.61 1.34 9.47
N HIS A 177 8.72 0.07 9.84
CA HIS A 177 9.47 -0.92 9.07
C HIS A 177 8.93 -1.11 7.66
N ILE A 178 7.61 -1.17 7.48
CA ILE A 178 6.98 -1.26 6.16
C ILE A 178 7.29 -0.02 5.32
N VAL A 179 7.21 1.18 5.91
CA VAL A 179 7.53 2.43 5.22
C VAL A 179 9.00 2.42 4.77
N GLU A 180 9.94 2.12 5.65
CA GLU A 180 11.37 2.03 5.32
C GLU A 180 11.66 0.99 4.22
N GLU A 181 11.03 -0.19 4.27
CA GLU A 181 11.20 -1.21 3.25
C GLU A 181 10.64 -0.76 1.89
N THR A 182 9.47 -0.10 1.89
CA THR A 182 8.88 0.44 0.66
C THR A 182 9.73 1.57 0.07
N GLU A 183 10.25 2.48 0.87
CA GLU A 183 11.15 3.56 0.42
C GLU A 183 12.43 2.99 -0.20
N GLN A 184 13.02 1.95 0.41
CA GLN A 184 14.18 1.27 -0.18
C GLN A 184 13.86 0.62 -1.53
N LYS A 185 12.70 -0.06 -1.64
CA LYS A 185 12.25 -0.66 -2.91
C LYS A 185 12.03 0.40 -3.98
N PHE A 186 11.41 1.54 -3.65
CA PHE A 186 11.27 2.66 -4.58
C PHE A 186 12.62 3.22 -5.03
N GLY A 187 13.57 3.38 -4.12
CA GLY A 187 14.93 3.80 -4.46
C GLY A 187 15.61 2.86 -5.48
N GLN A 188 15.46 1.55 -5.30
CA GLN A 188 15.99 0.56 -6.26
C GLN A 188 15.33 0.67 -7.64
N TYR A 189 14.01 0.87 -7.70
CA TYR A 189 13.33 1.07 -8.98
C TYR A 189 13.77 2.36 -9.68
N ASP A 190 13.96 3.45 -8.94
CA ASP A 190 14.46 4.71 -9.50
C ASP A 190 15.88 4.55 -10.08
N GLU A 191 16.75 3.78 -9.43
CA GLU A 191 18.08 3.48 -9.96
C GLU A 191 18.02 2.67 -11.27
N ILE A 192 17.13 1.68 -11.34
CA ILE A 192 16.90 0.89 -12.56
C ILE A 192 16.39 1.80 -13.69
N ILE A 193 15.42 2.68 -13.41
CA ILE A 193 14.87 3.61 -14.41
C ILE A 193 15.96 4.58 -14.89
N LYS A 194 16.76 5.14 -13.98
CA LYS A 194 17.90 6.02 -14.34
C LYS A 194 18.90 5.30 -15.24
N LYS A 195 19.21 4.04 -14.93
CA LYS A 195 20.10 3.22 -15.76
C LYS A 195 19.53 2.99 -17.16
N ASP A 196 18.25 2.60 -17.26
CA ASP A 196 17.59 2.37 -18.54
C ASP A 196 17.52 3.62 -19.41
N LEU A 197 17.31 4.79 -18.80
CA LEU A 197 17.33 6.08 -19.52
C LEU A 197 18.73 6.41 -20.03
N ASN A 198 19.77 6.22 -19.22
CA ASN A 198 21.16 6.42 -19.63
C ASN A 198 21.55 5.49 -20.79
N ASP A 199 21.15 4.21 -20.73
CA ASP A 199 21.42 3.24 -21.79
C ASP A 199 20.71 3.64 -23.11
N GLN A 200 19.51 4.20 -23.02
CA GLN A 200 18.78 4.71 -24.20
C GLN A 200 19.46 5.95 -24.80
N ASP A 201 19.93 6.87 -23.97
CA ASP A 201 20.66 8.06 -24.41
C ASP A 201 21.98 7.70 -25.09
N GLU A 202 22.72 6.73 -24.53
CA GLU A 202 23.95 6.23 -25.16
C GLU A 202 23.65 5.64 -26.54
N LEU A 203 22.61 4.82 -26.64
CA LEU A 203 22.20 4.19 -27.90
C LEU A 203 21.76 5.23 -28.94
N LEU A 204 21.07 6.28 -28.52
CA LEU A 204 20.70 7.41 -29.39
C LEU A 204 21.96 8.15 -29.89
N MET A 205 22.90 8.45 -29.00
CA MET A 205 24.16 9.10 -29.35
C MET A 205 24.98 8.27 -30.34
N GLN A 206 25.04 6.95 -30.17
CA GLN A 206 25.67 6.05 -31.13
C GLN A 206 24.99 6.08 -32.50
N ARG A 207 23.65 6.15 -32.56
CA ARG A 207 22.89 6.28 -33.82
C ARG A 207 23.19 7.61 -34.52
N ILE A 208 23.25 8.71 -33.77
CA ILE A 208 23.60 10.04 -34.31
C ILE A 208 25.03 10.03 -34.87
N ALA A 209 25.99 9.46 -34.13
CA ALA A 209 27.37 9.33 -34.58
C ALA A 209 27.47 8.51 -35.88
N LYS A 210 26.78 7.37 -35.96
CA LYS A 210 26.71 6.55 -37.19
C LYS A 210 26.11 7.32 -38.37
N LYS A 211 25.05 8.11 -38.15
CA LYS A 211 24.46 8.96 -39.20
C LYS A 211 25.44 10.03 -39.69
N LYS A 212 26.12 10.73 -38.77
CA LYS A 212 27.16 11.73 -39.12
C LYS A 212 28.30 11.11 -39.92
N ALA A 213 28.79 9.93 -39.52
CA ALA A 213 29.84 9.22 -40.24
C ALA A 213 29.41 8.85 -41.68
N LYS A 214 28.20 8.33 -41.87
CA LYS A 214 27.65 8.02 -43.20
C LYS A 214 27.51 9.27 -44.09
N LEU A 215 27.04 10.39 -43.52
CA LEU A 215 26.91 11.64 -44.24
C LEU A 215 28.28 12.17 -44.73
N ASN A 216 29.31 12.10 -43.87
CA ASN A 216 30.68 12.47 -44.24
C ASN A 216 31.27 11.54 -45.32
N GLN A 217 30.98 10.23 -45.26
CA GLN A 217 31.37 9.30 -46.32
C GLN A 217 30.71 9.65 -47.67
N ASN A 218 29.42 9.99 -47.66
CA ASN A 218 28.69 10.40 -48.86
C ASN A 218 29.23 11.72 -49.45
N LYS A 219 29.55 12.71 -48.60
CA LYS A 219 30.21 13.95 -49.05
C LYS A 219 31.55 13.67 -49.73
N LYS A 220 32.40 12.81 -49.14
CA LYS A 220 33.68 12.41 -49.76
C LYS A 220 33.50 11.72 -51.11
N LYS A 221 32.45 10.89 -51.28
CA LYS A 221 32.11 10.26 -52.56
C LYS A 221 31.67 11.28 -53.62
N GLN A 222 30.90 12.30 -53.23
CA GLN A 222 30.47 13.36 -54.15
C GLN A 222 31.64 14.21 -54.63
N VAL A 223 32.58 14.59 -53.74
CA VAL A 223 33.78 15.35 -54.12
C VAL A 223 34.65 14.57 -55.11
N LYS A 224 34.82 13.25 -54.91
CA LYS A 224 35.56 12.41 -55.87
C LYS A 224 34.89 12.32 -57.25
N LYS A 225 33.55 12.35 -57.30
CA LYS A 225 32.79 12.30 -58.56
C LYS A 225 32.80 13.65 -59.30
N ALA A 226 32.88 14.77 -58.56
CA ALA A 226 33.06 16.10 -59.14
C ALA A 226 34.47 16.23 -59.77
N ASN A 227 35.51 15.77 -59.08
CA ASN A 227 36.88 15.85 -59.60
C ASN A 227 37.17 14.87 -60.75
N SER A 228 36.32 13.86 -60.98
CA SER A 228 36.46 12.92 -62.11
C SER A 228 35.71 13.37 -63.38
N PHE A 229 35.10 14.56 -63.37
CA PHE A 229 34.37 15.10 -64.53
C PHE A 229 35.12 16.25 -65.24
N ASP A 230 36.23 16.73 -64.67
CA ASP A 230 37.08 17.79 -65.26
C ASP A 230 38.36 17.25 -65.94
N GLU A 231 38.53 15.93 -66.06
CA GLU A 231 39.57 15.31 -66.91
C GLU A 231 38.99 14.92 -68.28
N ILE A 232 38.44 15.91 -69.00
CA ILE A 232 38.25 15.82 -70.46
C ILE A 232 38.99 17.00 -71.09
N ASP A 233 40.09 16.65 -71.76
CA ASP A 233 40.93 17.42 -72.69
C ASP A 233 40.61 18.91 -72.89
N ILE A 234 41.43 19.75 -72.27
CA ILE A 234 41.88 21.01 -72.90
C ILE A 234 43.42 21.04 -72.85
N THR A 235 44.05 20.27 -73.74
CA THR A 235 45.31 20.73 -74.34
C THR A 235 44.98 21.81 -75.36
N GLN A 236 45.17 23.08 -75.01
CA GLN A 236 46.08 24.01 -75.72
C GLN A 236 45.92 25.46 -75.22
N ASN A 237 47.10 26.04 -74.97
CA ASN A 237 47.46 27.46 -75.04
C ASN A 237 46.92 28.44 -74.00
N GLY A 238 47.85 29.03 -73.25
CA GLY A 238 47.66 30.34 -72.62
C GLY A 238 48.51 30.52 -71.38
N GLN A 239 49.75 30.96 -71.56
CA GLN A 239 50.46 31.73 -70.53
C GLN A 239 49.56 32.89 -70.09
N ASN A 240 49.36 33.07 -68.79
CA ASN A 240 49.47 34.37 -68.13
C ASN A 240 49.33 34.26 -66.61
N ASN A 241 50.19 35.03 -65.95
CA ASN A 241 50.34 35.23 -64.53
C ASN A 241 49.03 35.62 -63.81
N THR A 242 48.86 35.15 -62.58
CA THR A 242 48.51 36.03 -61.45
C THR A 242 48.75 35.32 -60.12
N GLU A 243 49.67 35.88 -59.35
CA GLU A 243 49.83 35.63 -57.92
C GLU A 243 48.54 35.99 -57.17
N ILE A 244 48.05 35.10 -56.31
CA ILE A 244 47.36 35.52 -55.09
C ILE A 244 47.88 34.67 -53.93
N ASN A 245 48.60 35.39 -53.08
CA ASN A 245 49.10 35.07 -51.76
C ASN A 245 47.93 34.80 -50.79
N LEU A 246 47.97 33.72 -49.99
CA LEU A 246 47.32 33.68 -48.67
C LEU A 246 47.93 32.59 -47.77
N GLY A 247 48.87 33.04 -46.94
CA GLY A 247 49.09 32.71 -45.53
C GLY A 247 48.75 31.33 -44.96
N ASP A 248 49.81 30.66 -44.50
CA ASP A 248 49.97 30.02 -43.18
C ASP A 248 48.77 29.32 -42.52
N GLN A 249 48.86 27.99 -42.43
CA GLN A 249 48.83 27.30 -41.12
C GLN A 249 49.33 25.86 -41.24
N THR A 250 50.64 25.70 -41.01
CA THR A 250 51.28 24.47 -40.55
C THR A 250 50.81 24.13 -39.15
N ASN A 251 50.21 22.95 -38.95
CA ASN A 251 50.45 22.02 -37.84
C ASN A 251 49.36 20.94 -37.82
N MET A 252 49.71 19.71 -38.23
CA MET A 252 49.20 18.41 -37.72
C MET A 252 49.42 17.29 -38.77
N THR A 253 50.67 16.90 -39.01
CA THR A 253 51.03 15.87 -40.00
C THR A 253 51.66 14.61 -39.43
N ASN A 254 51.63 14.37 -38.11
CA ASN A 254 52.32 13.22 -37.51
C ASN A 254 51.41 12.07 -37.01
N ASN A 255 50.11 12.03 -37.37
CA ASN A 255 49.20 10.96 -36.92
C ASN A 255 48.50 10.19 -38.06
N ILE A 256 48.89 10.39 -39.32
CA ILE A 256 48.16 9.84 -40.48
C ILE A 256 48.79 8.55 -41.04
N GLU A 257 50.05 8.24 -40.73
CA GLU A 257 50.75 7.08 -41.34
C GLU A 257 50.32 5.72 -40.79
N ASN A 258 49.78 5.64 -39.57
CA ASN A 258 49.31 4.37 -39.00
C ASN A 258 47.87 3.99 -39.41
N ASN A 259 47.12 4.88 -40.06
CA ASN A 259 45.71 4.66 -40.42
C ASN A 259 45.51 4.37 -41.93
N THR A 260 46.52 4.64 -42.76
CA THR A 260 46.47 4.37 -44.20
C THR A 260 46.68 2.90 -44.54
N GLN A 261 47.45 2.13 -43.74
CA GLN A 261 47.68 0.70 -44.02
C GLN A 261 46.46 -0.21 -43.71
N THR A 262 45.64 0.12 -42.71
CA THR A 262 44.38 -0.59 -42.42
C THR A 262 43.28 -0.26 -43.43
N THR A 263 43.29 0.95 -43.98
CA THR A 263 42.30 1.38 -44.98
C THR A 263 42.53 0.71 -46.35
N ILE A 264 43.77 0.40 -46.71
CA ILE A 264 44.12 -0.27 -47.98
C ILE A 264 43.75 -1.77 -48.00
N LYS A 265 43.67 -2.44 -46.84
CA LYS A 265 43.24 -3.86 -46.76
C LYS A 265 41.72 -4.04 -46.81
N LEU A 266 40.93 -3.01 -46.47
CA LEU A 266 39.46 -3.04 -46.55
C LEU A 266 38.92 -2.63 -47.93
N SER A 267 39.67 -1.84 -48.71
CA SER A 267 39.26 -1.43 -50.06
C SER A 267 39.31 -2.56 -51.09
N LYS A 268 40.24 -3.52 -50.95
CA LYS A 268 40.31 -4.69 -51.86
C LYS A 268 39.13 -5.67 -51.70
N ASN A 269 38.49 -5.74 -50.52
CA ASN A 269 37.33 -6.61 -50.29
C ASN A 269 35.99 -6.02 -50.78
N LEU A 270 35.96 -4.76 -51.21
CA LEU A 270 34.74 -4.07 -51.65
C LEU A 270 34.63 -3.91 -53.17
N GLU A 271 35.74 -4.07 -53.91
CA GLU A 271 35.71 -4.09 -55.38
C GLU A 271 35.17 -5.42 -55.93
N GLU A 272 35.34 -6.54 -55.22
CA GLU A 272 34.79 -7.84 -55.64
C GLU A 272 33.27 -8.00 -55.47
N LYS A 273 32.60 -7.13 -54.69
CA LYS A 273 31.13 -7.19 -54.49
C LYS A 273 30.30 -6.31 -55.42
N ASN A 274 30.92 -5.38 -56.15
CA ASN A 274 30.19 -4.42 -57.00
C ASN A 274 30.13 -4.82 -58.49
N ALA A 275 30.66 -5.98 -58.86
CA ALA A 275 30.62 -6.47 -60.25
C ALA A 275 29.33 -7.23 -60.63
N LEU A 276 28.33 -7.36 -59.75
CA LEU A 276 27.22 -8.31 -59.98
C LEU A 276 25.84 -7.73 -60.34
N TYR A 277 25.61 -6.41 -60.40
CA TYR A 277 24.29 -5.90 -60.84
C TYR A 277 24.37 -4.57 -61.61
N PRO A 278 24.55 -4.62 -62.94
CA PRO A 278 24.25 -3.49 -63.82
C PRO A 278 22.87 -3.73 -64.43
N ASN A 279 21.81 -3.17 -63.84
CA ASN A 279 20.56 -2.87 -64.57
C ASN A 279 19.61 -2.05 -63.69
N ASP A 280 19.64 -0.73 -63.87
CA ASP A 280 18.63 0.19 -63.35
C ASP A 280 17.30 -0.05 -64.08
N LYS A 281 16.54 -1.04 -63.61
CA LYS A 281 15.14 -1.22 -64.01
C LYS A 281 14.34 -0.12 -63.33
N LYS A 282 13.75 0.79 -64.13
CA LYS A 282 12.79 1.80 -63.63
C LYS A 282 11.61 1.08 -62.99
N MET A 283 11.63 1.02 -61.67
CA MET A 283 10.60 0.39 -60.86
C MET A 283 9.30 1.19 -61.01
N THR A 284 8.22 0.49 -61.33
CA THR A 284 6.89 1.08 -61.48
C THR A 284 6.36 1.57 -60.12
N LYS A 285 5.45 2.55 -60.11
CA LYS A 285 4.83 3.04 -58.86
C LYS A 285 4.20 1.92 -58.03
N GLN A 286 3.70 0.87 -58.69
CA GLN A 286 3.10 -0.28 -58.01
C GLN A 286 4.15 -1.14 -57.28
N GLU A 287 5.32 -1.35 -57.89
CA GLU A 287 6.43 -2.06 -57.26
C GLU A 287 7.01 -1.28 -56.07
N GLN A 288 7.07 0.06 -56.15
CA GLN A 288 7.43 0.92 -55.01
C GLN A 288 6.45 0.78 -53.83
N ILE A 289 5.15 0.71 -54.11
CA ILE A 289 4.12 0.50 -53.09
C ILE A 289 4.24 -0.88 -52.46
N ASN A 290 4.53 -1.91 -53.25
CA ASN A 290 4.69 -3.28 -52.74
C ASN A 290 5.95 -3.40 -51.84
N GLU A 291 7.08 -2.79 -52.23
CA GLU A 291 8.28 -2.76 -51.40
C GLU A 291 8.05 -1.99 -50.08
N LEU A 292 7.29 -0.88 -50.13
CA LEU A 292 6.86 -0.14 -48.94
C LEU A 292 5.96 -0.98 -48.02
N LYS A 293 5.05 -1.79 -48.59
CA LYS A 293 4.22 -2.71 -47.80
C LYS A 293 5.05 -3.81 -47.15
N GLU A 294 5.94 -4.45 -47.89
CA GLU A 294 6.80 -5.50 -47.35
C GLU A 294 7.72 -4.97 -46.23
N THR A 295 8.29 -3.76 -46.40
CA THR A 295 9.12 -3.14 -45.36
C THR A 295 8.31 -2.73 -44.13
N PHE A 296 7.06 -2.30 -44.32
CA PHE A 296 6.14 -2.02 -43.22
C PHE A 296 5.76 -3.29 -42.46
N ASP A 297 5.37 -4.36 -43.15
CA ASP A 297 4.99 -5.64 -42.56
C ASP A 297 6.16 -6.27 -41.80
N LEU A 298 7.38 -6.19 -42.36
CA LEU A 298 8.58 -6.67 -41.69
C LEU A 298 8.91 -5.86 -40.42
N SER A 299 8.66 -4.55 -40.44
CA SER A 299 8.86 -3.67 -39.28
C SER A 299 7.79 -3.91 -38.20
N TYR A 300 6.54 -4.11 -38.61
CA TYR A 300 5.44 -4.43 -37.71
C TYR A 300 5.63 -5.80 -37.05
N SER A 301 6.03 -6.82 -37.81
CA SER A 301 6.33 -8.16 -37.29
C SER A 301 7.46 -8.14 -36.25
N LYS A 302 8.53 -7.36 -36.49
CA LYS A 302 9.61 -7.16 -35.52
C LYS A 302 9.14 -6.48 -34.23
N LEU A 303 8.30 -5.44 -34.36
CA LEU A 303 7.73 -4.75 -33.20
C LEU A 303 6.85 -5.70 -32.37
N PHE A 304 5.96 -6.44 -33.03
CA PHE A 304 5.06 -7.39 -32.39
C PHE A 304 5.83 -8.51 -31.66
N THR A 305 6.88 -9.04 -32.29
CA THR A 305 7.76 -10.05 -31.68
C THR A 305 8.49 -9.49 -30.46
N SER A 306 8.97 -8.24 -30.53
CA SER A 306 9.63 -7.57 -29.41
C SER A 306 8.67 -7.33 -28.22
N ILE A 307 7.42 -6.97 -28.50
CA ILE A 307 6.38 -6.77 -27.46
C ILE A 307 6.07 -8.10 -26.78
N ASN A 308 5.88 -9.17 -27.56
CA ASN A 308 5.62 -10.50 -26.99
C ASN A 308 6.80 -11.03 -26.16
N GLN A 309 8.04 -10.79 -26.59
CA GLN A 309 9.21 -11.12 -25.78
C GLN A 309 9.26 -10.34 -24.46
N LYS A 310 8.88 -9.06 -24.46
CA LYS A 310 8.81 -8.23 -23.25
C LYS A 310 7.71 -8.71 -22.30
N ASN A 311 6.54 -9.06 -22.83
CA ASN A 311 5.44 -9.62 -22.04
C ASN A 311 5.78 -10.99 -21.43
N ASN A 312 6.49 -11.84 -22.17
CA ASN A 312 6.97 -13.12 -21.63
C ASN A 312 7.99 -12.91 -20.48
N ARG A 313 8.88 -11.92 -20.60
CA ARG A 313 9.83 -11.59 -19.52
C ARG A 313 9.11 -11.07 -18.27
N LEU A 314 8.08 -10.23 -18.42
CA LEU A 314 7.25 -9.74 -17.32
C LEU A 314 6.50 -10.87 -16.63
N SER A 315 5.94 -11.82 -17.40
CA SER A 315 5.26 -13.00 -16.85
C SER A 315 6.20 -13.89 -16.03
N VAL A 316 7.44 -14.08 -16.49
CA VAL A 316 8.45 -14.84 -15.73
C VAL A 316 8.84 -14.09 -14.46
N GLY A 317 9.01 -12.76 -14.51
CA GLY A 317 9.31 -11.92 -13.35
C GLY A 317 8.23 -12.00 -12.27
N LEU A 318 6.95 -11.92 -12.65
CA LEU A 318 5.81 -12.04 -11.73
C LEU A 318 5.76 -13.42 -11.06
N LYS A 319 6.00 -14.50 -11.79
CA LYS A 319 6.07 -15.85 -11.21
C LYS A 319 7.22 -16.00 -10.21
N GLN A 320 8.32 -15.29 -10.43
CA GLN A 320 9.47 -15.31 -9.54
C GLN A 320 9.21 -14.50 -8.27
N GLN A 321 8.52 -13.36 -8.37
CA GLN A 321 8.03 -12.58 -7.22
C GLN A 321 7.05 -13.38 -6.36
N GLN A 322 6.06 -14.03 -6.97
CA GLN A 322 5.11 -14.89 -6.24
C GLN A 322 5.83 -15.97 -5.44
N LYS A 323 6.86 -16.60 -6.03
CA LYS A 323 7.65 -17.63 -5.35
C LYS A 323 8.44 -17.06 -4.16
N ILE A 324 8.94 -15.82 -4.26
CA ILE A 324 9.62 -15.14 -3.16
C ILE A 324 8.64 -14.84 -2.02
N GLU A 325 7.46 -14.32 -2.34
CA GLU A 325 6.39 -14.05 -1.35
C GLU A 325 5.93 -15.33 -0.64
N ASP A 326 5.74 -16.42 -1.39
CA ASP A 326 5.39 -17.73 -0.81
C ASP A 326 6.48 -18.21 0.16
N THR A 327 7.75 -17.98 -0.16
CA THR A 327 8.87 -18.37 0.70
C THR A 327 8.94 -17.50 1.95
N GLN A 328 8.71 -16.19 1.82
CA GLN A 328 8.67 -15.26 2.97
C GLN A 328 7.50 -15.55 3.91
N ASN A 329 6.34 -15.93 3.38
CA ASN A 329 5.18 -16.34 4.19
C ASN A 329 5.44 -17.62 5.01
N VAL A 330 6.29 -18.53 4.54
CA VAL A 330 6.69 -19.71 5.32
C VAL A 330 7.57 -19.29 6.51
N PHE A 331 8.56 -18.43 6.29
CA PHE A 331 9.41 -17.93 7.38
C PHE A 331 8.63 -17.17 8.45
N HIS A 332 7.64 -16.37 8.05
CA HIS A 332 6.81 -15.64 9.02
C HIS A 332 5.92 -16.56 9.85
N LYS A 333 5.40 -17.66 9.28
CA LYS A 333 4.66 -18.67 10.04
C LYS A 333 5.53 -19.38 11.07
N ASP A 334 6.76 -19.73 10.69
CA ASP A 334 7.70 -20.38 11.60
C ASP A 334 8.10 -19.44 12.75
N GLU A 335 8.29 -18.15 12.47
CA GLU A 335 8.58 -17.14 13.49
C GLU A 335 7.43 -16.96 14.49
N ILE A 336 6.19 -16.91 14.00
CA ILE A 336 4.98 -16.81 14.85
C ILE A 336 4.85 -18.06 15.72
N GLN A 337 5.07 -19.26 15.17
CA GLN A 337 5.04 -20.50 15.95
C GLN A 337 6.13 -20.53 17.03
N MET A 338 7.32 -20.04 16.73
CA MET A 338 8.42 -19.96 17.70
C MET A 338 8.12 -18.98 18.85
N LYS A 339 7.51 -17.83 18.54
CA LYS A 339 7.04 -16.88 19.54
C LYS A 339 5.92 -17.47 20.41
N LEU A 340 4.95 -18.17 19.82
CA LEU A 340 3.91 -18.88 20.57
C LEU A 340 4.47 -19.94 21.51
N ALA A 341 5.42 -20.75 21.05
CA ALA A 341 6.08 -21.76 21.87
C ALA A 341 6.85 -21.12 23.04
N SER A 342 7.51 -19.98 22.79
CA SER A 342 8.23 -19.24 23.83
C SER A 342 7.27 -18.66 24.88
N SER A 343 6.12 -18.11 24.47
CA SER A 343 5.11 -17.60 25.40
C SER A 343 4.50 -18.71 26.26
N GLN A 344 4.24 -19.90 25.69
CA GLN A 344 3.73 -21.04 26.46
C GLN A 344 4.72 -21.54 27.52
N ILE A 345 6.03 -21.48 27.25
CA ILE A 345 7.06 -21.82 28.24
C ILE A 345 7.03 -20.83 29.42
N VAL A 346 6.83 -19.54 29.15
CA VAL A 346 6.74 -18.51 30.19
C VAL A 346 5.47 -18.67 31.03
N GLU A 347 4.32 -18.95 30.42
CA GLU A 347 3.07 -19.20 31.15
C GLU A 347 3.17 -20.42 32.06
N ASN A 348 3.73 -21.53 31.58
CA ASN A 348 3.93 -22.73 32.40
C ASN A 348 4.88 -22.46 33.58
N SER A 349 5.95 -21.68 33.37
CA SER A 349 6.85 -21.30 34.45
C SER A 349 6.20 -20.40 35.51
N GLN A 350 5.24 -19.55 35.12
CA GLN A 350 4.49 -18.72 36.06
C GLN A 350 3.46 -19.53 36.84
N GLU A 351 2.80 -20.52 36.21
CA GLU A 351 1.90 -21.44 36.90
C GLU A 351 2.62 -22.27 37.97
N ASP A 352 3.83 -22.76 37.69
CA ASP A 352 4.63 -23.51 38.65
C ASP A 352 5.03 -22.63 39.86
N GLN A 353 5.43 -21.38 39.63
CA GLN A 353 5.73 -20.43 40.72
C GLN A 353 4.50 -20.10 41.57
N LEU A 354 3.32 -19.99 40.96
CA LEU A 354 2.06 -19.76 41.68
C LEU A 354 1.63 -20.99 42.49
N ARG A 355 1.86 -22.21 41.98
CA ARG A 355 1.63 -23.45 42.72
C ARG A 355 2.53 -23.56 43.95
N ASP A 356 3.81 -23.28 43.81
CA ASP A 356 4.76 -23.31 44.94
C ASP A 356 4.41 -22.25 46.00
N SER A 357 4.03 -21.05 45.56
CA SER A 357 3.58 -19.98 46.45
C SER A 357 2.28 -20.32 47.19
N SER A 358 1.34 -21.00 46.50
CA SER A 358 0.09 -21.44 47.11
C SER A 358 0.31 -22.56 48.14
N ALA A 359 1.20 -23.52 47.84
CA ALA A 359 1.58 -24.58 48.77
C ALA A 359 2.25 -24.02 50.05
N ALA A 360 3.09 -22.99 49.93
CA ALA A 360 3.69 -22.31 51.07
C ALA A 360 2.63 -21.62 51.95
N PHE A 361 1.59 -21.05 51.33
CA PHE A 361 0.49 -20.39 52.05
C PHE A 361 -0.34 -21.38 52.87
N TYR A 362 -0.69 -22.53 52.30
CA TYR A 362 -1.43 -23.58 53.01
C TYR A 362 -0.65 -24.17 54.19
N ASN A 363 0.67 -24.35 54.04
CA ASN A 363 1.51 -24.82 55.15
C ASN A 363 1.57 -23.80 56.30
N LYS A 364 1.62 -22.50 55.98
CA LYS A 364 1.61 -21.45 57.00
C LYS A 364 0.29 -21.42 57.78
N GLN A 365 -0.83 -21.57 57.09
CA GLN A 365 -2.15 -21.59 57.72
C GLN A 365 -2.34 -22.81 58.64
N ASN A 366 -1.90 -24.00 58.20
CA ASN A 366 -1.90 -25.19 59.06
C ASN A 366 -1.00 -25.03 60.31
N THR A 367 0.12 -24.31 60.22
CA THR A 367 0.94 -24.03 61.41
C THR A 367 0.29 -23.04 62.37
N GLU A 368 -0.43 -22.04 61.86
CA GLU A 368 -1.17 -21.08 62.68
C GLU A 368 -2.34 -21.79 63.41
N ASP A 369 -3.11 -22.61 62.70
CA ASP A 369 -4.21 -23.40 63.29
C ASP A 369 -3.70 -24.41 64.34
N HIS A 370 -2.53 -25.01 64.10
CA HIS A 370 -1.92 -25.92 65.08
C HIS A 370 -1.45 -25.20 66.35
N LEU A 371 -0.86 -24.01 66.21
CA LEU A 371 -0.47 -23.18 67.35
C LEU A 371 -1.69 -22.73 68.15
N GLU A 372 -2.77 -22.30 67.49
CA GLU A 372 -4.02 -21.89 68.13
C GLU A 372 -4.69 -23.05 68.90
N SER A 373 -4.58 -24.27 68.37
CA SER A 373 -5.02 -25.49 69.04
C SER A 373 -4.19 -25.79 70.30
N ILE A 374 -2.86 -25.64 70.25
CA ILE A 374 -1.98 -25.79 71.42
C ILE A 374 -2.30 -24.74 72.50
N PHE A 375 -2.49 -23.47 72.10
CA PHE A 375 -2.86 -22.40 73.04
C PHE A 375 -4.22 -22.64 73.68
N SER A 376 -5.20 -23.15 72.94
CA SER A 376 -6.53 -23.50 73.47
C SER A 376 -6.49 -24.70 74.41
N ALA A 377 -5.62 -25.68 74.17
CA ALA A 377 -5.50 -26.88 74.99
C ALA A 377 -4.78 -26.65 76.33
N HIS A 378 -3.97 -25.60 76.45
CA HIS A 378 -3.13 -25.38 77.64
C HIS A 378 -3.67 -24.36 78.65
N GLY A 379 -4.88 -23.80 78.46
CA GLY A 379 -5.64 -23.10 79.52
C GLY A 379 -4.88 -22.02 80.31
N GLY A 380 -3.77 -21.52 79.76
CA GLY A 380 -2.79 -20.71 80.46
C GLY A 380 -2.86 -19.30 79.92
N ARG A 381 -3.45 -18.39 80.70
CA ARG A 381 -3.43 -16.95 80.45
C ARG A 381 -1.99 -16.45 80.55
N ILE A 382 -1.26 -16.46 79.44
CA ILE A 382 0.05 -15.81 79.34
C ILE A 382 -0.21 -14.32 79.18
N THR A 383 -0.03 -13.56 80.27
CA THR A 383 0.05 -12.10 80.23
C THR A 383 1.39 -11.73 79.59
N ILE A 384 1.39 -11.42 78.29
CA ILE A 384 2.56 -10.82 77.62
C ILE A 384 2.72 -9.41 78.21
N ARG A 385 3.71 -9.24 79.07
CA ARG A 385 4.11 -7.94 79.59
C ARG A 385 4.80 -7.20 78.45
N GLY A 386 4.09 -6.27 77.84
CA GLY A 386 4.62 -5.40 76.78
C GLY A 386 5.68 -4.49 77.36
N GLU A 387 6.94 -4.82 77.13
CA GLU A 387 8.03 -3.85 77.16
C GLU A 387 8.07 -3.23 75.76
N ASN A 388 7.69 -1.96 75.67
CA ASN A 388 7.94 -1.09 74.53
C ASN A 388 9.39 -0.60 74.62
N PRO A 389 10.28 -0.93 73.67
CA PRO A 389 11.51 -0.19 73.45
C PRO A 389 11.34 0.60 72.15
N PHE A 390 10.75 1.78 72.24
CA PHE A 390 10.93 2.80 71.22
C PHE A 390 11.28 4.09 71.95
N GLU A 391 12.57 4.19 72.27
CA GLU A 391 13.21 5.45 72.56
C GLU A 391 13.25 6.27 71.27
N GLU A 392 12.75 7.49 71.40
CA GLU A 392 12.96 8.61 70.50
C GLU A 392 14.48 8.82 70.31
N SER A 393 14.92 8.87 69.06
CA SER A 393 16.12 9.61 68.69
C SER A 393 15.71 10.61 67.62
N ASP A 394 15.31 11.78 68.09
CA ASP A 394 15.50 13.02 67.36
C ASP A 394 17.01 13.21 67.20
N ASP A 395 17.49 13.27 65.96
CA ASP A 395 18.75 13.93 65.63
C ASP A 395 18.57 14.65 64.29
N ASP A 396 18.82 15.95 64.35
CA ASP A 396 18.91 16.91 63.26
C ASP A 396 20.10 16.60 62.32
N GLU A 397 19.88 16.64 61.00
CA GLU A 397 20.67 17.42 60.00
C GLU A 397 20.10 17.29 58.57
#